data_AF-A0A6G1A3S9-F1
#
_entry.id   AF-A0A6G1A3S9-F1
#
_cell.length_a   1.000
_cell.length_b   1.000
_cell.length_c   1.000
_cell.angle_alpha   90.00
_cell.angle_beta   90.00
_cell.angle_gamma   90.00
#
_symmetry.space_group_name_H-M   'P 1'
#
loop_
_entity.id
_entity.type
_entity.pdbx_description
1 polymer ?
#
loop_
_entity_poly.entity_id
_entity_poly.type
_entity_poly.pdbx_seq_one_letter_code
_entity_poly.pdbx_strand_id
1 'polypeptide(L)'
;ADISRGESCKEDCTCSSCSLRAPTISDLLNDQDLLDVIRIKLDPCHPTVKNWRNFASKWGMPYDELCFLEQRPQSPTLEFLFRNSQRPVGQLMELCRLYHRADVEKVLHRWVDEEWPKRGRGDHPRNF
;
A
#
# COMPACT_ATOMS: atom_id res chain seq x y z
N ALA A 1 -31.23 5.08 30.18
CA ALA A 1 -31.35 6.08 29.10
C ALA A 1 -30.84 5.43 27.83
N ASP A 2 -31.61 5.57 26.76
CA ASP A 2 -31.60 4.89 25.45
C ASP A 2 -30.29 4.29 24.92
N ILE A 3 -30.37 2.99 24.58
CA ILE A 3 -29.50 2.33 23.61
C ILE A 3 -30.13 2.57 22.24
N SER A 4 -29.75 3.67 21.60
CA SER A 4 -30.18 3.97 20.23
C SER A 4 -29.53 2.94 19.30
N ARG A 5 -30.34 2.02 18.77
CA ARG A 5 -30.02 1.14 17.65
C ARG A 5 -29.41 1.98 16.53
N GLY A 6 -28.13 1.76 16.22
CA GLY A 6 -27.46 2.39 15.10
C GLY A 6 -28.12 1.95 13.79
N GLU A 7 -28.96 2.81 13.22
CA GLU A 7 -29.43 2.65 11.85
C GLU A 7 -28.22 2.70 10.93
N SER A 8 -28.05 1.65 10.10
CA SER A 8 -27.01 1.62 9.07
C SER A 8 -27.16 2.83 8.18
N CYS A 9 -26.07 3.57 8.01
CA CYS A 9 -26.03 4.72 7.12
C CYS A 9 -26.33 4.28 5.68
N LYS A 10 -27.06 5.14 4.93
CA LYS A 10 -27.38 4.90 3.51
C LYS A 10 -26.10 4.86 2.64
N GLU A 11 -26.18 4.25 1.47
CA GLU A 11 -25.05 3.97 0.56
C GLU A 11 -24.24 5.21 0.13
N ASP A 12 -24.79 6.43 0.24
CA ASP A 12 -24.13 7.71 -0.06
C ASP A 12 -24.01 8.64 1.16
N CYS A 13 -23.87 8.07 2.36
CA CYS A 13 -23.78 8.88 3.57
C CYS A 13 -22.41 9.58 3.67
N THR A 14 -22.40 10.91 3.70
CA THR A 14 -21.19 11.74 3.87
C THR A 14 -20.79 11.93 5.34
N CYS A 15 -21.25 11.05 6.24
CA CYS A 15 -20.94 11.15 7.65
C CYS A 15 -19.45 10.87 7.91
N SER A 16 -18.85 11.52 8.91
CA SER A 16 -17.43 11.33 9.23
C SER A 16 -17.09 9.87 9.61
N SER A 17 -18.06 9.09 10.10
CA SER A 17 -17.93 7.65 10.36
C SER A 17 -18.16 6.75 9.13
N CYS A 18 -18.66 7.31 8.03
CA CYS A 18 -18.96 6.63 6.77
C CYS A 18 -17.83 6.81 5.73
N SER A 19 -16.98 7.83 5.93
CA SER A 19 -15.82 8.06 5.09
C SER A 19 -14.78 6.98 5.33
N LEU A 20 -14.40 6.28 4.26
CA LEU A 20 -13.30 5.35 4.30
C LEU A 20 -12.02 6.06 4.75
N ARG A 21 -11.32 5.45 5.72
CA ARG A 21 -10.00 5.94 6.10
C ARG A 21 -9.04 5.85 4.92
N ALA A 22 -8.01 6.69 4.94
CA ALA A 22 -6.90 6.56 4.00
C ALA A 22 -6.27 5.16 4.13
N PRO A 23 -5.92 4.51 3.01
CA PRO A 23 -5.26 3.20 3.06
C PRO A 23 -3.84 3.33 3.59
N THR A 24 -3.44 2.32 4.36
CA THR A 24 -2.07 2.12 4.84
C THR A 24 -1.37 1.07 4.00
N ILE A 25 -0.04 0.98 4.13
CA ILE A 25 0.73 -0.08 3.46
C ILE A 25 0.27 -1.47 3.93
N SER A 26 -0.19 -1.61 5.18
CA SER A 26 -0.79 -2.86 5.66
C SER A 26 -2.03 -3.29 4.87
N ASP A 27 -2.83 -2.34 4.40
CA ASP A 27 -4.02 -2.64 3.59
C ASP A 27 -3.64 -3.11 2.18
N LEU A 28 -2.64 -2.44 1.61
CA LEU A 28 -2.02 -2.82 0.34
C LEU A 28 -1.41 -4.23 0.43
N LEU A 29 -0.81 -4.58 1.57
CA LEU A 29 -0.22 -5.91 1.81
C LEU A 29 -1.26 -7.05 1.84
N ASN A 30 -2.56 -6.73 1.95
CA ASN A 30 -3.64 -7.71 1.88
C ASN A 30 -4.15 -7.96 0.44
N ASP A 31 -3.49 -7.38 -0.57
CA ASP A 31 -3.87 -7.49 -1.99
C ASP A 31 -2.73 -8.15 -2.80
N GLN A 32 -2.82 -9.47 -2.98
CA GLN A 32 -1.71 -10.26 -3.53
C GLN A 32 -1.42 -9.93 -5.00
N ASP A 33 -2.46 -9.70 -5.82
CA ASP A 33 -2.30 -9.36 -7.24
C ASP A 33 -1.61 -8.00 -7.40
N LEU A 34 -2.02 -7.00 -6.61
CA LEU A 34 -1.37 -5.70 -6.56
C LEU A 34 0.10 -5.84 -6.12
N LEU A 35 0.35 -6.62 -5.06
CA LEU A 35 1.70 -6.85 -4.55
C LEU A 35 2.60 -7.48 -5.61
N ASP A 36 2.11 -8.45 -6.36
CA ASP A 36 2.90 -9.11 -7.41
C ASP A 36 3.30 -8.12 -8.51
N VAL A 37 2.38 -7.23 -8.91
CA VAL A 37 2.71 -6.15 -9.86
C VAL A 37 3.76 -5.19 -9.30
N ILE A 38 3.65 -4.79 -8.03
CA ILE A 38 4.61 -3.89 -7.38
C ILE A 38 5.98 -4.57 -7.26
N ARG A 39 6.04 -5.85 -6.88
CA ARG A 39 7.26 -6.64 -6.78
C ARG A 39 7.98 -6.76 -8.12
N ILE A 40 7.27 -7.10 -9.20
CA ILE A 40 7.83 -7.16 -10.55
C ILE A 40 8.49 -5.82 -10.94
N LYS A 41 7.91 -4.70 -10.51
CA LYS A 41 8.40 -3.35 -10.82
C LYS A 41 9.54 -2.89 -9.92
N LEU A 42 9.57 -3.31 -8.66
CA LEU A 42 10.48 -2.78 -7.65
C LEU A 42 11.61 -3.73 -7.27
N ASP A 43 11.47 -5.05 -7.39
CA ASP A 43 12.52 -6.03 -7.06
C ASP A 43 13.75 -5.96 -7.99
N PRO A 44 13.61 -5.78 -9.33
CA PRO A 44 14.77 -5.74 -10.21
C PRO A 44 15.77 -4.64 -9.85
N CYS A 45 17.06 -4.97 -9.91
CA CYS A 45 18.15 -4.00 -9.82
C CYS A 45 18.59 -3.59 -11.21
N HIS A 46 18.28 -2.34 -11.60
CA HIS A 46 18.74 -1.76 -12.85
C HIS A 46 19.43 -0.42 -12.59
N PRO A 47 20.63 -0.14 -13.15
CA PRO A 47 21.42 1.04 -12.79
C PRO A 47 20.72 2.39 -12.97
N THR A 48 19.80 2.50 -13.94
CA THR A 48 19.09 3.74 -14.26
C THR A 48 17.70 3.84 -13.67
N VAL A 49 17.16 2.75 -13.12
CA VAL A 49 15.78 2.71 -12.61
C VAL A 49 15.82 2.53 -11.10
N LYS A 50 15.26 3.51 -10.38
CA LYS A 50 15.21 3.50 -8.92
C LYS A 50 14.27 2.40 -8.44
N ASN A 51 14.68 1.63 -7.45
CA ASN A 51 13.98 0.41 -7.03
C ASN A 51 13.69 0.39 -5.53
N TRP A 52 13.28 -0.75 -4.98
CA TRP A 52 13.00 -0.92 -3.54
C TRP A 52 14.13 -0.39 -2.65
N ARG A 53 15.39 -0.56 -3.06
CA ARG A 53 16.57 -0.15 -2.29
C ARG A 53 16.66 1.36 -2.14
N ASN A 54 16.31 2.09 -3.19
CA ASN A 54 16.26 3.55 -3.15
C ASN A 54 15.14 4.04 -2.23
N PHE A 55 14.00 3.36 -2.27
CA PHE A 55 12.85 3.70 -1.44
C PHE A 55 13.15 3.44 0.04
N ALA A 56 13.69 2.25 0.36
CA ALA A 56 14.11 1.86 1.69
C ALA A 56 15.18 2.80 2.25
N SER A 57 16.21 3.11 1.45
CA SER A 57 17.25 4.09 1.83
C SER A 57 16.66 5.47 2.11
N LYS A 58 15.71 5.94 1.29
CA LYS A 58 15.05 7.25 1.51
C LYS A 58 14.23 7.29 2.80
N TRP A 59 13.69 6.15 3.22
CA TRP A 59 12.98 6.01 4.50
C TRP A 59 13.90 5.61 5.67
N GLY A 60 15.22 5.68 5.49
CA GLY A 60 16.19 5.56 6.58
C GLY A 60 16.64 4.15 6.89
N MET A 61 16.36 3.16 6.03
CA MET A 61 16.93 1.82 6.20
C MET A 61 18.46 1.91 6.04
N PRO A 62 19.24 1.43 7.03
CA PRO A 62 20.69 1.53 7.01
C PRO A 62 21.30 0.59 5.97
N TYR A 63 22.54 0.88 5.57
CA TYR A 63 23.19 0.22 4.43
C TYR A 63 23.39 -1.28 4.64
N ASP A 64 23.75 -1.69 5.85
CA ASP A 64 23.89 -3.08 6.25
C ASP A 64 22.56 -3.85 6.16
N GLU A 65 21.46 -3.24 6.59
CA GLU A 65 20.12 -3.82 6.40
C GLU A 65 19.73 -3.93 4.93
N LEU A 66 20.05 -2.93 4.10
CA LEU A 66 19.82 -3.01 2.65
C LEU A 66 20.59 -4.19 2.04
N CYS A 67 21.87 -4.34 2.35
CA CYS A 67 22.67 -5.46 1.87
C CYS A 67 22.18 -6.81 2.39
N PHE A 68 21.68 -6.85 3.64
CA PHE A 68 21.08 -8.05 4.20
C PHE A 68 19.83 -8.47 3.40
N LEU A 69 18.96 -7.54 3.03
CA LEU A 69 17.77 -7.85 2.22
C LEU A 69 18.11 -8.31 0.80
N GLU A 70 19.16 -7.77 0.19
CA GLU A 70 19.64 -8.19 -1.14
C GLU A 70 20.07 -9.66 -1.19
N GLN A 71 20.55 -10.21 -0.07
CA GLN A 71 21.07 -11.58 0.02
C GLN A 71 19.99 -12.63 0.29
N ARG A 72 18.75 -12.20 0.57
CA ARG A 72 17.68 -13.10 0.97
C ARG A 72 16.93 -13.65 -0.25
N PRO A 73 16.38 -14.88 -0.15
CA PRO A 73 15.53 -15.44 -1.19
C PRO A 73 14.13 -14.80 -1.24
N GLN A 74 13.74 -14.06 -0.20
CA GLN A 74 12.47 -13.34 -0.18
C GLN A 74 12.54 -12.03 -0.97
N SER A 75 11.40 -11.59 -1.50
CA SER A 75 11.28 -10.30 -2.18
C SER A 75 11.67 -9.15 -1.21
N PRO A 76 12.72 -8.38 -1.52
CA PRO A 76 13.11 -7.25 -0.67
C PRO A 76 12.08 -6.11 -0.71
N THR A 77 11.29 -5.99 -1.78
CA THR A 77 10.14 -5.08 -1.84
C THR A 77 9.10 -5.41 -0.78
N LEU A 78 8.77 -6.70 -0.58
CA LEU A 78 7.81 -7.10 0.44
C LEU A 78 8.30 -6.71 1.84
N GLU A 79 9.54 -7.06 2.18
CA GLU A 79 10.10 -6.75 3.49
C GLU A 79 10.16 -5.24 3.75
N PHE A 80 10.52 -4.45 2.74
CA PHE A 80 10.45 -2.99 2.78
C PHE A 80 9.04 -2.48 3.11
N LEU A 81 8.01 -3.01 2.43
CA LEU A 81 6.62 -2.64 2.67
C LEU A 81 6.14 -3.08 4.06
N PHE A 82 6.47 -4.29 4.50
CA PHE A 82 6.10 -4.82 5.83
C PHE A 82 6.65 -3.95 6.96
N ARG A 83 7.92 -3.56 6.90
CA ARG A 83 8.56 -2.67 7.89
C ARG A 83 7.93 -1.28 7.95
N ASN A 84 7.23 -0.89 6.89
CA ASN A 84 6.54 0.40 6.79
C ASN A 84 5.02 0.26 6.78
N SER A 85 4.48 -0.88 7.22
CA SER A 85 3.04 -1.23 7.14
C SER A 85 2.10 -0.16 7.70
N GLN A 86 2.53 0.58 8.72
CA GLN A 86 1.72 1.63 9.36
C GLN A 86 1.69 2.95 8.58
N ARG A 87 2.55 3.14 7.58
CA ARG A 87 2.56 4.37 6.78
C ARG A 87 1.33 4.43 5.86
N PRO A 88 0.77 5.62 5.60
CA PRO A 88 -0.23 5.80 4.56
C PRO A 88 0.35 5.46 3.17
N VAL A 89 -0.46 4.88 2.29
CA VAL A 89 -0.07 4.61 0.89
C VAL A 89 0.32 5.90 0.16
N GLY A 90 -0.27 7.04 0.54
CA GLY A 90 0.11 8.35 0.02
C GLY A 90 1.61 8.67 0.15
N GLN A 91 2.26 8.27 1.25
CA GLN A 91 3.72 8.46 1.41
C GLN A 91 4.52 7.56 0.46
N LEU A 92 4.04 6.35 0.17
CA LEU A 92 4.66 5.48 -0.83
C LEU A 92 4.53 6.09 -2.24
N MET A 93 3.41 6.75 -2.53
CA MET A 93 3.20 7.47 -3.79
C MET A 93 4.12 8.70 -3.91
N GLU A 94 4.39 9.40 -2.81
CA GLU A 94 5.39 10.48 -2.78
C GLU A 94 6.80 9.98 -3.12
N LEU A 95 7.20 8.79 -2.65
CA LEU A 95 8.45 8.17 -3.09
C LEU A 95 8.44 7.87 -4.59
N CYS A 96 7.31 7.39 -5.11
CA CYS A 96 7.18 7.13 -6.54
C CYS A 96 7.39 8.42 -7.35
N ARG A 97 6.80 9.55 -6.93
CA ARG A 97 7.01 10.86 -7.58
C ARG A 97 8.45 11.32 -7.47
N LEU A 98 9.04 11.24 -6.28
CA LEU A 98 10.43 11.66 -6.01
C LEU A 98 11.42 10.94 -6.93
N TYR A 99 11.19 9.65 -7.17
CA TYR A 99 12.06 8.82 -7.99
C TYR A 99 11.55 8.63 -9.43
N HIS A 100 10.56 9.41 -9.84
CA HIS A 100 9.93 9.36 -11.17
C HIS A 100 9.47 7.94 -11.58
N ARG A 101 9.03 7.14 -10.61
CA ARG A 101 8.43 5.80 -10.79
C ARG A 101 6.93 5.90 -11.07
N ALA A 102 6.59 6.57 -12.18
CA ALA A 102 5.21 6.74 -12.62
C ALA A 102 4.50 5.39 -12.90
N ASP A 103 5.27 4.36 -13.25
CA ASP A 103 4.77 3.01 -13.50
C ASP A 103 4.27 2.31 -12.22
N VAL A 104 4.84 2.63 -11.06
CA VAL A 104 4.38 2.17 -9.74
C VAL A 104 3.30 3.12 -9.23
N GLU A 105 3.48 4.44 -9.38
CA GLU A 105 2.51 5.43 -8.95
C GLU A 105 1.13 5.21 -9.58
N LYS A 106 1.08 4.92 -10.89
CA LYS A 106 -0.16 4.63 -11.62
C LYS A 106 -0.88 3.40 -11.08
N VAL A 107 -0.13 2.37 -10.69
CA VAL A 107 -0.69 1.15 -10.09
C VAL A 107 -1.29 1.47 -8.72
N LEU A 108 -0.60 2.28 -7.90
CA LEU A 108 -1.09 2.72 -6.60
C LEU A 108 -2.33 3.61 -6.70
N HIS A 109 -2.33 4.61 -7.59
CA HIS A 109 -3.50 5.47 -7.83
C HIS A 109 -4.73 4.65 -8.21
N ARG A 110 -4.58 3.75 -9.19
CA ARG A 110 -5.68 2.87 -9.61
C ARG A 110 -6.25 2.10 -8.43
N TRP A 111 -5.40 1.50 -7.59
CA TRP A 111 -5.87 0.77 -6.43
C TRP A 111 -6.55 1.67 -5.39
N VAL A 112 -6.00 2.84 -5.09
CA VAL A 112 -6.56 3.79 -4.13
C VAL A 112 -7.92 4.35 -4.59
N ASP A 113 -8.08 4.60 -5.88
CA ASP A 113 -9.27 5.26 -6.43
C ASP A 113 -10.37 4.26 -6.83
N GLU A 114 -9.99 3.07 -7.34
CA GLU A 114 -10.95 2.09 -7.86
C GLU A 114 -11.21 0.95 -6.87
N GLU A 115 -10.17 0.38 -6.25
CA GLU A 115 -10.28 -0.87 -5.49
C GLU A 115 -10.48 -0.64 -3.98
N TRP A 116 -9.76 0.30 -3.38
CA TRP A 116 -9.88 0.63 -1.96
C TRP A 116 -11.31 1.08 -1.56
N PRO A 117 -12.03 1.91 -2.35
CA PRO A 117 -13.37 2.34 -2.00
C PRO A 117 -14.40 1.21 -1.96
N LYS A 118 -14.17 0.11 -2.70
CA LYS A 118 -15.04 -1.06 -2.69
C LYS A 118 -14.99 -1.80 -1.34
N ARG A 119 -13.87 -1.69 -0.60
CA ARG A 119 -13.67 -2.40 0.67
C ARG A 119 -14.42 -1.80 1.86
N GLY A 120 -14.76 -0.51 1.82
CA GLY A 120 -15.61 0.14 2.84
C GLY A 120 -17.10 0.06 2.55
N ARG A 121 -17.47 -0.22 1.29
CA ARG A 121 -18.84 -0.48 0.88
C ARG A 121 -19.22 -1.94 1.16
N GLY A 122 -18.97 -2.40 2.38
CA GLY A 122 -19.41 -3.68 2.94
C GLY A 122 -19.80 -4.77 1.96
N ASP A 123 -18.91 -5.14 1.03
CA ASP A 123 -19.10 -6.38 0.30
C ASP A 123 -18.84 -7.45 1.34
N HIS A 124 -19.94 -8.08 1.77
CA HIS A 124 -19.95 -9.12 2.78
C HIS A 124 -18.83 -10.12 2.48
N PRO A 125 -18.19 -10.71 3.52
CA PRO A 125 -17.22 -11.75 3.28
C PRO A 125 -17.90 -12.84 2.44
N ARG A 126 -17.41 -13.06 1.22
CA ARG A 126 -17.58 -14.34 0.55
C ARG A 126 -16.82 -15.34 1.40
N ASN A 127 -17.54 -15.97 2.32
CA ASN A 127 -17.08 -17.17 2.99
C ASN A 127 -16.61 -18.14 1.90
N PHE A 128 -15.32 -18.45 1.91
CA PHE A 128 -14.80 -19.66 1.27
C PHE A 128 -14.95 -20.82 2.25
#